data_AF-A0A2K3KEB2-F1
#
_entry.id   AF-A0A2K3KEB2-F1
#
_cell.length_a   1.000
_cell.length_b   1.000
_cell.length_c   1.000
_cell.angle_alpha   90.00
_cell.angle_beta   90.00
_cell.angle_gamma   90.00
#
_symmetry.space_group_name_H-M   'P 1'
#
loop_
_entity.id
_entity.type
_entity.pdbx_description
1 polymer ?
#
loop_
_entity_poly.entity_id
_entity_poly.type
_entity_poly.pdbx_seq_one_letter_code
_entity_poly.pdbx_strand_id
1 'polypeptide(L)'
;LSETFGPSVYCAWKPEWDSLPPESKAQLHARQGVRYIGLENLEVVNTNTMQPVPPDGKTMGEIVMRGNIIMKGYLKNPKANEESFANGWFHSGDLAVKHEDGYI
;
A
#
# COMPACT_ATOMS: atom_id res chain seq x y z
N LEU A 1 -4.30 0.80 8.90
CA LEU A 1 -4.08 -0.41 9.72
C LEU A 1 -3.62 0.05 11.10
N SER A 2 -3.87 -0.71 12.16
CA SER A 2 -3.42 -0.37 13.53
C SER A 2 -1.95 -0.72 13.76
N GLU A 3 -1.43 -1.59 12.89
CA GLU A 3 -0.09 -2.12 12.81
C GLU A 3 0.90 -1.11 12.21
N THR A 4 0.43 0.09 11.85
CA THR A 4 1.24 1.17 11.28
C THR A 4 1.09 2.43 12.12
N PHE A 5 2.20 3.11 12.38
CA PHE A 5 2.21 4.39 13.07
C PHE A 5 1.85 5.50 12.08
N GLY A 6 0.55 5.80 11.98
CA GLY A 6 0.01 6.76 11.03
C GLY A 6 -0.28 6.16 9.65
N PRO A 7 -0.46 7.02 8.62
CA PRO A 7 -0.80 6.56 7.28
C PRO A 7 0.41 5.90 6.59
N SER A 8 0.17 4.77 5.91
CA SER A 8 1.15 4.15 5.01
C SER A 8 1.12 4.76 3.61
N VAL A 9 -0.03 5.29 3.22
CA VAL A 9 -0.24 6.00 1.96
C VAL A 9 -1.06 7.27 2.17
N TYR A 10 -0.91 8.20 1.25
CA TYR A 10 -1.68 9.43 1.21
C TYR A 10 -2.07 9.75 -0.24
N CYS A 11 -3.35 10.04 -0.46
CA CYS A 11 -3.83 10.49 -1.76
C CYS A 11 -3.41 11.95 -1.96
N ALA A 12 -2.24 12.16 -2.56
CA ALA A 12 -1.70 13.49 -2.80
C ALA A 12 -2.45 14.16 -3.95
N TRP A 13 -3.22 15.20 -3.65
CA TRP A 13 -3.90 15.93 -4.71
C TRP A 13 -2.89 16.51 -5.71
N LYS A 14 -3.12 16.26 -7.01
CA LYS A 14 -2.29 16.83 -8.08
C LYS A 14 -2.99 18.04 -8.70
N PRO A 15 -2.32 19.19 -8.90
CA PRO A 15 -2.95 20.40 -9.44
C PRO A 15 -3.64 20.19 -10.79
N GLU A 16 -3.15 19.29 -11.64
CA GLU A 16 -3.80 18.96 -12.91
C GLU A 16 -5.24 18.44 -12.74
N TRP A 17 -5.56 17.84 -11.59
CA TRP A 17 -6.89 17.32 -11.30
C TRP A 17 -7.91 18.44 -11.10
N ASP A 18 -7.49 19.66 -10.76
CA ASP A 18 -8.38 20.82 -10.59
C ASP A 18 -9.17 21.14 -11.87
N SER A 19 -8.61 20.80 -13.03
CA SER A 19 -9.22 21.02 -14.34
C SER A 19 -10.24 19.94 -14.74
N LEU A 20 -10.30 18.83 -14.02
CA LEU A 20 -11.12 17.67 -14.39
C LEU A 20 -12.60 17.84 -13.99
N PRO A 21 -13.52 17.13 -14.67
CA PRO A 21 -14.91 17.03 -14.24
C PRO A 21 -15.04 16.49 -12.81
N PRO A 22 -16.09 16.85 -12.06
CA PRO A 22 -16.28 16.41 -10.67
C PRO A 22 -16.22 14.89 -10.47
N GLU A 23 -16.75 14.11 -11.42
CA GLU A 23 -16.72 12.66 -11.36
C GLU A 23 -15.30 12.10 -11.46
N SER A 24 -14.50 12.58 -12.41
CA SER A 24 -13.10 12.17 -12.57
C SER A 24 -12.27 12.55 -11.35
N LYS A 25 -12.51 13.73 -10.77
CA LYS A 25 -11.92 14.15 -9.49
C LYS A 25 -12.23 13.18 -8.36
N ALA A 26 -13.50 12.80 -8.22
CA ALA A 26 -13.94 11.87 -7.18
C ALA A 26 -13.28 10.50 -7.33
N GLN A 27 -13.19 9.97 -8.57
CA GLN A 27 -12.53 8.70 -8.84
C GLN A 27 -11.03 8.72 -8.49
N LEU A 28 -10.33 9.80 -8.82
CA LEU A 28 -8.91 9.95 -8.50
C LEU A 28 -8.68 10.12 -6.99
N HIS A 29 -9.51 10.92 -6.33
CA HIS A 29 -9.44 11.13 -4.88
C HIS A 29 -9.79 9.87 -4.07
N ALA A 30 -10.57 8.95 -4.66
CA ALA A 30 -10.93 7.69 -4.01
C ALA A 30 -9.78 6.66 -3.98
N ARG A 31 -8.70 6.87 -4.74
CA ARG A 31 -7.50 6.03 -4.67
C ARG A 31 -6.85 6.13 -3.29
N GLN A 32 -6.27 5.03 -2.84
CA GLN A 32 -5.64 4.91 -1.52
C GLN A 32 -4.41 5.84 -1.41
N GLY A 33 -3.71 6.04 -2.52
CA GLY A 33 -2.72 7.11 -2.68
C GLY A 33 -1.31 6.61 -2.98
N VAL A 34 -0.33 7.48 -2.77
CA VAL A 34 1.10 7.17 -2.90
C VAL A 34 1.72 6.87 -1.54
N ARG A 35 2.86 6.18 -1.54
CA ARG A 35 3.64 5.89 -0.32
C ARG A 35 3.85 7.16 0.51
N TYR A 36 3.48 7.09 1.78
CA TYR A 36 3.73 8.18 2.73
C TYR A 36 5.23 8.34 2.98
N ILE A 37 5.72 9.58 3.09
CA ILE A 37 7.15 9.88 3.20
C ILE A 37 7.83 9.21 4.40
N GLY A 38 7.08 8.96 5.49
CA GLY A 38 7.57 8.27 6.68
C GLY A 38 7.69 6.75 6.55
N LEU A 39 7.14 6.15 5.49
CA LEU A 39 7.26 4.72 5.23
C LEU A 39 8.44 4.46 4.30
N GLU A 40 9.37 3.58 4.66
CA GLU A 40 10.56 3.30 3.83
C GLU A 40 10.16 2.72 2.46
N ASN A 41 9.35 1.67 2.46
CA ASN A 41 8.95 0.96 1.24
C ASN A 41 7.50 0.44 1.30
N LEU A 42 6.91 0.37 0.12
CA LEU A 42 5.53 -0.06 -0.13
C LEU A 42 5.48 -0.70 -1.52
N GLU A 43 4.85 -1.87 -1.64
CA GLU A 43 4.67 -2.52 -2.94
C GLU A 43 3.36 -3.31 -2.98
N VAL A 44 2.83 -3.55 -4.18
CA VAL A 44 1.77 -4.52 -4.44
C VAL A 44 2.39 -5.75 -5.10
N VAL A 45 2.30 -6.91 -4.45
CA VAL A 45 2.99 -8.14 -4.86
C VAL A 45 2.02 -9.27 -5.17
N ASN A 46 2.41 -10.16 -6.07
CA ASN A 46 1.69 -11.41 -6.28
C ASN A 46 1.83 -12.31 -5.04
N THR A 47 0.72 -12.79 -4.51
CA THR A 47 0.65 -13.56 -3.26
C THR A 47 1.36 -14.92 -3.30
N ASN A 48 1.63 -15.47 -4.49
CA ASN A 48 2.33 -16.74 -4.64
C ASN A 48 3.83 -16.57 -4.90
N THR A 49 4.22 -15.53 -5.63
CA THR A 49 5.60 -15.37 -6.12
C THR A 49 6.39 -14.27 -5.42
N MET A 50 5.74 -13.42 -4.62
CA MET A 50 6.31 -12.23 -4.00
C MET A 50 6.94 -11.24 -5.00
N GLN A 51 6.60 -11.35 -6.29
CA GLN A 51 7.04 -10.41 -7.31
C GLN A 51 6.06 -9.23 -7.41
N PRO A 52 6.53 -8.00 -7.65
CA PRO A 52 5.67 -6.85 -7.89
C PRO A 52 4.69 -7.11 -9.04
N VAL A 53 3.45 -6.64 -8.88
CA VAL A 53 2.46 -6.65 -9.97
C VAL A 53 2.73 -5.48 -10.94
N PRO A 54 2.35 -5.60 -12.23
CA PRO A 54 2.43 -4.46 -13.15
C PRO A 54 1.53 -3.31 -12.69
N PRO A 55 1.93 -2.04 -12.90
CA PRO A 55 1.16 -0.88 -12.50
C PRO A 55 0.06 -0.54 -13.52
N ASP A 56 -0.82 -1.50 -13.84
CA ASP A 56 -1.86 -1.38 -14.87
C ASP A 56 -3.25 -0.98 -14.33
N GLY A 57 -3.38 -0.79 -13.01
CA GLY A 57 -4.62 -0.49 -12.31
C GLY A 57 -5.63 -1.64 -12.32
N LYS A 58 -5.22 -2.86 -12.66
CA LYS A 58 -6.09 -4.03 -12.87
C LYS A 58 -5.57 -5.30 -12.21
N THR A 59 -4.27 -5.55 -12.30
CA THR A 59 -3.64 -6.75 -11.76
C THR A 59 -3.60 -6.62 -10.24
N MET A 60 -4.37 -7.47 -9.57
CA MET A 60 -4.45 -7.50 -8.12
C MET A 60 -3.25 -8.22 -7.50
N GLY A 61 -2.78 -7.69 -6.38
CA GLY A 61 -1.82 -8.32 -5.50
C GLY A 61 -2.08 -7.93 -4.05
N GLU A 62 -1.26 -8.40 -3.13
CA GLU A 62 -1.27 -7.96 -1.74
C GLU A 62 -0.43 -6.68 -1.59
N ILE A 63 -0.92 -5.71 -0.83
CA ILE A 63 -0.11 -4.56 -0.42
C ILE A 63 0.79 -4.93 0.76
N VAL A 64 2.10 -4.80 0.56
CA VAL A 64 3.12 -5.09 1.56
C VAL A 64 3.92 -3.84 1.91
N MET A 65 4.32 -3.72 3.17
CA MET A 65 4.97 -2.52 3.71
C MET A 65 6.27 -2.86 4.42
N ARG A 66 7.24 -1.95 4.38
CA ARG A 66 8.48 -2.07 5.18
C ARG A 66 8.92 -0.70 5.64
N GLY A 67 9.42 -0.62 6.87
CA GLY A 67 10.02 0.60 7.40
C GLY A 67 9.79 0.79 8.89
N ASN A 68 10.27 1.92 9.40
CA ASN A 68 10.29 2.27 10.82
C ASN A 68 8.91 2.60 11.41
N ILE A 69 7.89 2.82 10.58
CA ILE A 69 6.52 3.06 11.03
C ILE A 69 5.69 1.79 11.16
N ILE A 70 6.25 0.62 10.84
CA ILE A 70 5.57 -0.66 11.03
C ILE A 70 5.72 -1.10 12.50
N MET A 71 4.67 -1.69 13.06
CA MET A 71 4.68 -2.23 14.41
C MET A 71 5.83 -3.23 14.61
N LYS A 72 6.20 -3.48 15.86
CA LYS A 72 7.21 -4.50 16.21
C LYS A 72 6.69 -5.94 16.11
N GLY A 73 5.38 -6.11 15.96
CA GLY A 73 4.69 -7.39 15.97
C GLY A 73 3.60 -7.48 17.04
N TYR A 74 2.87 -8.57 16.97
CA TYR A 74 1.79 -8.96 17.87
C TYR A 74 2.35 -9.52 19.19
N LEU A 75 1.78 -9.03 20.30
CA LEU A 75 2.18 -9.43 21.64
C LEU A 75 1.89 -10.92 21.90
N LYS A 76 2.92 -11.67 22.32
CA LYS A 76 2.84 -13.10 22.66
C LYS A 76 2.32 -14.01 21.53
N ASN A 77 2.44 -13.58 20.28
CA ASN A 77 2.01 -14.37 19.13
C ASN A 77 3.17 -14.54 18.12
N PRO A 78 4.18 -15.37 18.45
CA PRO A 78 5.36 -15.54 17.59
C PRO A 78 5.01 -16.10 16.20
N LYS A 79 4.00 -16.97 16.11
CA LYS A 79 3.55 -17.53 14.84
C LYS A 79 2.99 -16.45 13.91
N ALA A 80 2.10 -15.59 14.42
CA ALA A 80 1.58 -14.47 13.61
C ALA A 80 2.69 -13.48 13.23
N ASN A 81 3.70 -13.29 14.09
CA ASN A 81 4.83 -12.44 13.74
C ASN A 81 5.68 -13.03 12.61
N GLU A 82 5.94 -14.34 12.63
CA GLU A 82 6.69 -15.00 11.56
C GLU A 82 5.94 -14.92 10.22
N GLU A 83 4.62 -15.16 10.24
CA GLU A 83 3.76 -15.08 9.06
C GLU A 83 3.64 -13.63 8.54
N SER A 84 3.32 -12.67 9.41
CA SER A 84 3.11 -11.28 9.01
C SER A 84 4.39 -10.54 8.61
N PHE A 85 5.57 -11.00 9.04
CA PHE A 85 6.86 -10.38 8.68
C PHE A 85 7.71 -11.22 7.71
N ALA A 86 7.06 -12.16 7.00
CA ALA A 86 7.72 -13.02 6.03
C ALA A 86 8.46 -12.22 4.95
N ASN A 87 9.57 -12.76 4.46
CA ASN A 87 10.36 -12.18 3.36
C ASN A 87 10.85 -10.74 3.62
N GLY A 88 10.90 -10.29 4.88
CA GLY A 88 11.32 -8.95 5.26
C GLY A 88 10.29 -7.85 4.99
N TRP A 89 9.03 -8.23 4.75
CA TRP A 89 7.90 -7.33 4.53
C TRP A 89 6.83 -7.56 5.58
N PHE A 90 6.11 -6.51 5.94
CA PHE A 90 4.84 -6.64 6.65
C PHE A 90 3.71 -6.90 5.65
N HIS A 91 3.12 -8.07 5.77
CA HIS A 91 1.95 -8.55 5.02
C HIS A 91 0.67 -8.02 5.66
N SER A 92 -0.06 -7.18 4.93
CA SER A 92 -1.30 -6.60 5.46
C SER A 92 -2.51 -7.51 5.31
N GLY A 93 -2.45 -8.45 4.37
CA GLY A 93 -3.59 -9.25 3.94
C GLY A 93 -4.60 -8.50 3.06
N ASP A 94 -4.37 -7.23 2.74
CA ASP A 94 -5.27 -6.44 1.89
C ASP A 94 -4.88 -6.59 0.42
N LEU A 95 -5.88 -6.76 -0.43
CA LEU A 95 -5.70 -6.74 -1.88
C LEU A 95 -5.70 -5.32 -2.42
N ALA A 96 -4.83 -5.06 -3.39
CA ALA A 96 -4.67 -3.77 -4.02
C ALA A 96 -4.29 -3.92 -5.50
N VAL A 97 -4.42 -2.83 -6.25
CA VAL A 97 -3.85 -2.66 -7.60
C VAL A 97 -2.88 -1.49 -7.57
N LYS A 98 -1.97 -1.42 -8.52
CA LYS A 98 -1.05 -0.28 -8.67
C LYS A 98 -1.34 0.41 -9.99
N HIS A 99 -1.42 1.73 -9.98
CA HIS A 99 -1.62 2.56 -11.16
C HIS A 99 -0.29 3.07 -11.72
N GLU A 100 -0.25 3.39 -13.02
CA GLU A 100 0.95 3.85 -13.74
C GLU A 100 1.57 5.10 -13.10
N ASP A 101 0.76 5.94 -12.45
CA ASP A 101 1.18 7.17 -11.79
C ASP A 101 1.64 6.96 -10.34
N GLY A 102 1.82 5.69 -9.93
CA GLY A 102 2.34 5.28 -8.63
C GLY A 102 1.29 5.22 -7.51
N TYR A 103 0.03 5.50 -7.82
CA TYR A 103 -1.07 5.39 -6.86
C TYR A 103 -1.46 3.93 -6.66
N ILE A 104 -1.90 3.62 -5.45
CA ILE A 104 -2.62 2.40 -5.10
C ILE A 104 -4.10 2.73 -4.98
#